data_AF-A0A8T4MSX9-F1
#
_entry.id   AF-A0A8T4MSX9-F1
#
_cell.length_a   1.000
_cell.length_b   1.000
_cell.length_c   1.000
_cell.angle_alpha   90.00
_cell.angle_beta   90.00
_cell.angle_gamma   90.00
#
_symmetry.space_group_name_H-M   'P 1'
#
loop_
_entity.id
_entity.type
_entity.pdbx_description
1 polymer ?
#
loop_
_entity_poly.entity_id
_entity_poly.type
_entity_poly.pdbx_seq_one_letter_code
_entity_poly.pdbx_strand_id
1 'polypeptide(L)' 'MANSMARFPETEDEIIINCPRCDSNHVLVSLNQRGYYEVKECHDCGYRKIFE' A
#
# COMPACT_ATOMS: atom_id res chain seq x y z
N MET A 1 -40.22 0.08 -4.67
CA MET A 1 -39.36 0.40 -5.82
C MET A 1 -38.34 1.45 -5.39
N ALA A 2 -37.04 1.13 -5.49
CA ALA A 2 -35.84 1.98 -5.67
C ALA A 2 -35.72 3.32 -4.88
N ASN A 3 -34.58 3.78 -4.37
CA ASN A 3 -33.18 3.37 -4.43
C ASN A 3 -32.44 4.20 -3.36
N SER A 4 -31.46 3.59 -2.70
CA SER A 4 -30.14 4.13 -2.35
C SER A 4 -29.97 5.61 -2.00
N MET A 5 -29.54 5.90 -0.76
CA MET A 5 -28.40 6.79 -0.49
C MET A 5 -27.72 6.35 0.81
N ALA A 6 -26.95 5.26 0.76
CA ALA A 6 -25.91 5.07 1.77
C ALA A 6 -24.84 6.14 1.49
N ARG A 7 -24.77 7.15 2.35
CA ARG A 7 -23.66 8.12 2.34
C ARG A 7 -22.43 7.38 2.85
N PHE A 8 -21.64 6.84 1.93
CA PHE A 8 -20.28 6.41 2.23
C PHE A 8 -19.41 7.67 2.38
N PRO A 9 -18.56 7.79 3.42
CA PRO A 9 -17.65 8.92 3.54
C PRO A 9 -16.70 8.97 2.33
N GLU A 10 -16.57 10.14 1.72
CA GLU A 10 -16.06 10.38 0.36
C GLU A 10 -14.52 10.45 0.21
N THR A 11 -13.72 9.86 1.09
CA THR A 11 -12.25 9.87 0.90
C THR A 11 -11.62 8.55 1.35
N GLU A 12 -11.60 7.58 0.45
CA GLU A 12 -10.55 6.58 0.45
C GLU A 12 -9.26 7.31 0.02
N ASP A 13 -8.52 7.87 0.98
CA ASP A 13 -7.20 8.43 0.69
C ASP A 13 -6.31 7.31 0.12
N GLU A 14 -5.99 7.40 -1.18
CA GLU A 14 -5.09 6.47 -1.83
C GLU A 14 -3.67 6.65 -1.25
N ILE A 15 -3.19 5.64 -0.53
CA ILE A 15 -1.84 5.66 0.04
C ILE A 15 -0.86 5.15 -1.02
N ILE A 16 -0.03 6.05 -1.53
CA ILE A 16 1.08 5.69 -2.43
C ILE A 16 2.31 5.32 -1.60
N ILE A 17 2.83 4.11 -1.79
CA ILE A 17 4.04 3.61 -1.12
C ILE A 17 5.10 3.35 -2.18
N ASN A 18 6.26 3.98 -2.03
CA ASN A 18 7.37 3.86 -2.99
C ASN A 18 8.49 2.96 -2.46
N CYS A 19 9.21 2.34 -3.39
CA CYS A 19 10.42 1.61 -3.10
C CYS A 19 11.51 2.55 -2.58
N PRO A 20 12.18 2.23 -1.45
CA PRO A 20 13.22 3.08 -0.88
C PRO A 20 14.52 3.12 -1.71
N ARG A 21 14.63 2.35 -2.80
CA ARG A 21 15.83 2.25 -3.65
C ARG A 21 15.69 2.96 -4.99
N CYS A 22 14.54 2.85 -5.64
CA CYS A 22 14.32 3.35 -6.99
C CYS A 22 13.07 4.25 -7.13
N ASP A 23 12.38 4.54 -6.02
CA ASP A 23 11.16 5.36 -5.98
C ASP A 23 9.96 4.81 -6.80
N SER A 24 10.06 3.59 -7.33
CA SER A 24 8.94 2.91 -7.98
C SER A 24 7.82 2.59 -6.98
N ASN A 25 6.56 2.80 -7.40
CA ASN A 25 5.37 2.39 -6.65
C ASN A 25 4.98 0.93 -6.91
N HIS A 26 5.73 0.20 -7.75
CA HIS A 26 5.47 -1.20 -8.07
C HIS A 26 6.10 -2.11 -7.00
N VAL A 27 5.49 -2.07 -5.81
CA VAL A 27 6.01 -2.70 -4.60
C VAL A 27 4.99 -3.63 -3.95
N LEU A 28 5.48 -4.74 -3.41
CA LEU A 28 4.75 -5.55 -2.45
C LEU A 28 4.97 -4.98 -1.06
N VAL A 29 3.87 -4.68 -0.36
CA VAL A 29 3.89 -4.14 1.00
C VAL A 29 3.24 -5.10 1.99
N SER A 30 3.62 -4.98 3.26
CA SER A 30 2.95 -5.65 4.37
C SER A 30 2.68 -4.67 5.51
N LEU A 31 1.57 -4.86 6.23
CA LEU A 31 1.33 -4.18 7.48
C LEU A 31 2.08 -4.88 8.62
N ASN A 32 2.84 -4.14 9.42
CA ASN A 32 3.51 -4.70 10.59
C ASN A 32 2.63 -4.61 11.86
N GLN A 33 3.07 -5.25 12.95
CA GLN A 33 2.34 -5.27 14.22
C GLN A 33 2.13 -3.89 14.87
N ARG A 34 2.90 -2.89 14.43
CA ARG A 34 2.78 -1.49 14.90
C ARG A 34 1.84 -0.66 14.02
N GLY A 35 1.23 -1.25 12.99
CA GLY A 35 0.31 -0.57 12.08
C GLY A 35 1.01 0.24 10.98
N TYR A 36 2.30 0.04 10.72
CA TYR A 36 3.00 0.70 9.61
C TYR A 36 3.08 -0.23 8.40
N TYR A 37 2.95 0.37 7.21
CA TYR A 37 3.25 -0.31 5.97
C TYR A 37 4.76 -0.40 5.73
N GLU A 38 5.23 -1.57 5.33
CA GLU A 38 6.62 -1.81 5.00
C GLU A 38 6.75 -2.45 3.63
N VAL A 39 7.68 -1.95 2.82
CA VAL A 39 8.03 -2.54 1.53
C VAL A 39 8.77 -3.86 1.74
N LYS A 40 8.17 -4.96 1.28
CA LYS A 40 8.72 -6.32 1.28
C LYS A 40 9.57 -6.56 0.04
N GLU A 41 9.05 -6.19 -1.13
CA GLU A 41 9.68 -6.43 -2.43
C GLU A 41 9.38 -5.27 -3.39
N CYS A 42 10.31 -4.94 -4.27
CA CYS A 42 10.08 -4.07 -5.42
C CYS A 42 10.28 -4.86 -6.70
N HIS A 43 9.28 -4.83 -7.58
CA HIS A 43 9.29 -5.58 -8.84
C HIS A 43 10.13 -4.92 -9.94
N ASP A 44 10.50 -3.64 -9.76
CA ASP A 44 11.28 -2.90 -10.75
C ASP A 44 12.80 -3.01 -10.52
N CYS A 45 13.27 -2.82 -9.27
CA CYS A 45 14.71 -2.87 -8.97
C CYS A 45 15.16 -4.14 -8.23
N GLY A 46 14.23 -5.05 -7.91
CA GLY A 46 14.51 -6.29 -7.18
C GLY A 46 14.89 -6.10 -5.71
N TYR A 47 14.61 -4.92 -5.12
CA TYR A 47 14.80 -4.70 -3.68
C TYR A 47 13.94 -5.68 -2.89
N ARG A 48 14.50 -6.34 -1.87
CA ARG A 48 13.79 -7.26 -0.98
C ARG A 48 14.24 -7.06 0.46
N LYS A 49 13.29 -6.94 1.38
CA LYS A 49 13.55 -6.89 2.83
C LYS A 49 13.34 -8.29 3.40
N ILE A 50 14.41 -8.91 3.92
CA ILE A 50 14.38 -10.23 4.55
C ILE A 50 13.95 -10.03 6.00
N PHE A 51 12.89 -10.70 6.42
CA PHE A 51 12.40 -10.66 7.80
C PHE A 51 12.82 -11.97 8.44
N GLU A 52 13.78 -11.91 9.36
CA GLU A 52 14.20 -13.02 10.22
C GLU A 52 13.16 -13.30 11.32
#